data_AF-A0A1Q6KJZ1-F1
#
_entry.id   AF-A0A1Q6KJZ1-F1
#
_cell.length_a   1.000
_cell.length_b   1.000
_cell.length_c   1.000
_cell.angle_alpha   90.00
_cell.angle_beta   90.00
_cell.angle_gamma   90.00
#
_symmetry.space_group_name_H-M   'P 1'
#
loop_
_entity.id
_entity.type
_entity.pdbx_description
1 polymer ?
#
loop_
_entity_poly.entity_id
_entity_poly.type
_entity_poly.pdbx_seq_one_letter_code
_entity_poly.pdbx_strand_id
1 'polypeptide(L)'
;MSKLENNLIEKVKILILYGDRPVDGKDKEGKVERIFKEDDDTAHYFYIREFLQSHMKDEEELQKALEEKNDVNSVFYEMQKLGHIVFAENTSFPNYKTGIFYMPKEITEKQKKSLATLQKQLGKEDYNFLVFMNLHRDEDGILTGNQKHGSAKVLDEFVKEEEQR
;
A
#
# COMPACT_ATOMS: atom_id res chain seq x y z
N MET A 1 25.06 -4.61 0.97
CA MET A 1 23.92 -5.45 0.53
C MET A 1 23.83 -5.39 -0.99
N SER A 2 23.63 -6.54 -1.63
CA SER A 2 23.53 -6.58 -3.10
C SER A 2 22.22 -5.96 -3.57
N LYS A 3 22.16 -5.42 -4.81
CA LYS A 3 20.91 -4.90 -5.40
C LYS A 3 19.76 -5.92 -5.40
N LEU A 4 20.05 -7.22 -5.34
CA LEU A 4 19.03 -8.27 -5.24
C LEU A 4 18.40 -8.36 -3.85
N GLU A 5 19.17 -8.17 -2.79
CA GLU A 5 18.68 -8.25 -1.41
C GLU A 5 17.72 -7.12 -1.06
N ASN A 6 17.86 -5.95 -1.70
CA ASN A 6 17.01 -4.78 -1.49
C ASN A 6 15.66 -4.86 -2.23
N ASN A 7 15.45 -5.89 -3.04
CA ASN A 7 14.18 -6.04 -3.75
C ASN A 7 13.16 -6.85 -2.95
N LEU A 8 13.58 -7.79 -2.09
CA LEU A 8 12.69 -8.75 -1.40
C LEU A 8 11.57 -8.04 -0.63
N ILE A 9 10.32 -8.48 -0.86
CA ILE A 9 9.15 -7.92 -0.18
C ILE A 9 9.18 -8.21 1.31
N GLU A 10 9.75 -9.34 1.73
CA GLU A 10 9.86 -9.69 3.16
C GLU A 10 10.65 -8.68 4.00
N LYS A 11 11.52 -7.89 3.37
CA LYS A 11 12.29 -6.80 4.01
C LYS A 11 11.55 -5.46 4.00
N VAL A 12 10.44 -5.37 3.28
CA VAL A 12 9.61 -4.17 3.21
C VAL A 12 8.60 -4.21 4.35
N LYS A 13 8.40 -3.08 5.04
CA LYS A 13 7.32 -2.91 6.01
C LYS A 13 6.08 -2.34 5.33
N ILE A 14 6.28 -1.31 4.51
CA ILE A 14 5.23 -0.61 3.77
C ILE A 14 5.72 -0.32 2.36
N LEU A 15 4.88 -0.57 1.37
CA LEU A 15 5.09 -0.16 -0.01
C LEU A 15 3.98 0.82 -0.41
N ILE A 16 4.37 1.91 -1.04
CA ILE A 16 3.45 2.92 -1.58
C ILE A 16 3.62 2.93 -3.09
N LEU A 17 2.53 2.76 -3.82
CA LEU A 17 2.48 2.95 -5.27
C LEU A 17 1.64 4.20 -5.56
N TYR A 18 2.34 5.28 -5.91
CA TYR A 18 1.76 6.61 -6.08
C TYR A 18 0.73 6.68 -7.22
N GLY A 19 -0.33 7.43 -6.96
CA GLY A 19 -1.38 7.79 -7.93
C GLY A 19 -0.96 8.97 -8.81
N ASP A 20 -1.91 9.52 -9.57
CA ASP A 20 -1.71 10.64 -10.50
C ASP A 20 -1.55 12.00 -9.82
N ARG A 21 -1.97 12.13 -8.56
CA ARG A 21 -1.78 13.36 -7.79
C ARG A 21 -0.28 13.63 -7.56
N PRO A 22 0.20 14.85 -7.86
CA PRO A 22 1.55 15.27 -7.48
C PRO A 22 1.70 15.22 -5.96
N VAL A 23 2.88 14.78 -5.49
CA VAL A 23 3.20 14.68 -4.06
C VAL A 23 4.46 15.49 -3.78
N ASP A 24 4.39 16.40 -2.82
CA ASP A 24 5.43 17.38 -2.51
C ASP A 24 5.87 18.18 -3.75
N GLY A 25 4.89 18.55 -4.59
CA GLY A 25 5.11 19.27 -5.85
C GLY A 25 5.81 18.48 -6.96
N LYS A 26 5.88 17.14 -6.88
CA LYS A 26 6.51 16.27 -7.88
C LYS A 26 5.52 15.23 -8.41
N ASP A 27 5.53 15.03 -9.73
CA ASP A 27 4.88 13.86 -10.34
C ASP A 27 5.65 12.59 -9.94
N LYS A 28 4.96 11.70 -9.22
CA LYS A 28 5.47 10.39 -8.81
C LYS A 28 4.59 9.26 -9.35
N GLU A 29 3.69 9.52 -10.30
CA GLU A 29 2.67 8.57 -10.73
C GLU A 29 3.27 7.21 -11.15
N GLY A 30 2.76 6.15 -10.54
CA GLY A 30 3.21 4.79 -10.80
C GLY A 30 4.58 4.44 -10.22
N LYS A 31 5.27 5.37 -9.54
CA LYS A 31 6.50 5.07 -8.81
C LYS A 31 6.18 4.23 -7.58
N VAL A 32 7.02 3.24 -7.32
CA VAL A 32 6.99 2.43 -6.11
C VAL A 32 7.99 3.00 -5.09
N GLU A 33 7.50 3.36 -3.93
CA GLU A 33 8.29 3.70 -2.74
C GLU A 33 8.27 2.53 -1.77
N ARG A 34 9.41 2.23 -1.15
CA ARG A 34 9.55 1.12 -0.20
C ARG A 34 10.10 1.66 1.12
N ILE A 35 9.37 1.42 2.19
CA ILE A 35 9.79 1.66 3.56
C ILE A 35 10.22 0.30 4.12
N PHE A 36 11.51 0.13 4.35
CA PHE A 36 12.10 -1.14 4.78
C PHE A 36 11.96 -1.35 6.28
N LYS A 37 11.93 -2.61 6.71
CA LYS A 37 12.01 -2.99 8.12
C LYS A 37 13.36 -2.61 8.69
N GLU A 38 13.35 -2.07 9.90
CA GLU A 38 14.52 -1.87 10.75
C GLU A 38 14.83 -3.13 11.56
N ASP A 39 16.00 -3.18 12.19
CA ASP A 39 16.43 -4.32 12.99
C ASP A 39 15.50 -4.55 14.21
N ASP A 40 14.91 -3.50 14.76
CA ASP A 40 13.86 -3.55 15.78
C ASP A 40 12.49 -3.35 15.11
N ASP A 41 11.92 -4.44 14.58
CA ASP A 41 10.69 -4.35 13.79
C ASP A 41 9.48 -3.93 14.64
N THR A 42 9.12 -2.65 14.58
CA THR A 42 7.98 -2.06 15.28
C THR A 42 6.67 -2.12 14.47
N ALA A 43 5.57 -1.60 15.03
CA ALA A 43 4.29 -1.53 14.33
C ALA A 43 4.35 -0.59 13.11
N HIS A 44 3.59 -0.91 12.05
CA HIS A 44 3.50 -0.09 10.82
C HIS A 44 3.23 1.38 11.06
N TYR A 45 2.47 1.71 12.12
CA TYR A 45 2.16 3.08 12.49
C TYR A 45 3.42 3.94 12.67
N PHE A 46 4.46 3.41 13.31
CA PHE A 46 5.68 4.19 13.57
C PHE A 46 6.45 4.47 12.28
N TYR A 47 6.59 3.48 11.41
CA TYR A 47 7.22 3.61 10.09
C TYR A 47 6.52 4.65 9.21
N ILE A 48 5.18 4.58 9.11
CA ILE A 48 4.46 5.55 8.27
C ILE A 48 4.49 6.94 8.91
N ARG A 49 4.41 7.04 10.24
CA ARG A 49 4.50 8.32 10.94
C ARG A 49 5.82 9.00 10.68
N GLU A 50 6.94 8.30 10.82
CA GLU A 50 8.26 8.84 10.55
C GLU A 50 8.43 9.24 9.07
N PHE A 51 7.97 8.39 8.15
CA PHE A 51 8.00 8.69 6.72
C PHE A 51 7.27 10.00 6.38
N LEU A 52 6.05 10.18 6.92
CA LEU A 52 5.19 11.34 6.66
C LEU A 52 5.71 12.65 7.30
N GLN A 53 6.64 12.59 8.27
CA GLN A 53 7.30 13.81 8.78
C GLN A 53 8.16 14.51 7.73
N SER A 54 8.55 13.80 6.66
CA SER A 54 9.41 14.32 5.59
C SER A 54 8.81 14.20 4.18
N HIS A 55 7.66 13.55 4.01
CA HIS A 55 6.99 13.28 2.73
C HIS A 55 5.50 13.56 2.81
N MET A 56 4.86 13.86 1.66
CA MET A 56 3.42 14.16 1.56
C MET A 56 2.99 15.30 2.51
N LYS A 57 3.83 16.34 2.62
CA LYS A 57 3.57 17.46 3.54
C LYS A 57 2.48 18.40 3.05
N ASP A 58 2.21 18.36 1.75
CA ASP A 58 1.15 19.11 1.09
C ASP A 58 -0.23 18.47 1.23
N GLU A 59 -0.33 17.25 1.78
CA GLU A 59 -1.58 16.51 1.92
C GLU A 59 -2.23 16.75 3.31
N GLU A 60 -3.00 17.84 3.43
CA GLU A 60 -3.58 18.27 4.72
C GLU A 60 -4.40 17.19 5.43
N GLU A 61 -5.26 16.46 4.72
CA GLU A 61 -6.11 15.42 5.32
C GLU A 61 -5.29 14.26 5.87
N LEU A 62 -4.20 13.92 5.19
CA LEU A 62 -3.29 12.86 5.62
C LEU A 62 -2.51 13.28 6.87
N GLN A 63 -2.03 14.52 6.91
CA GLN A 63 -1.32 15.06 8.07
C GLN A 63 -2.26 15.18 9.28
N LYS A 64 -3.51 15.63 9.10
CA LYS A 64 -4.54 15.64 10.15
C LYS A 64 -4.85 14.23 10.67
N ALA A 65 -4.99 13.25 9.78
CA ALA A 65 -5.23 11.86 10.20
C ALA A 65 -4.07 11.32 11.05
N LEU A 66 -2.83 11.72 10.75
CA LEU A 66 -1.65 11.34 11.52
C LEU A 66 -1.66 11.93 12.94
N GLU A 67 -2.10 13.18 13.09
CA GLU A 67 -2.16 13.88 14.39
C GLU A 67 -3.33 13.39 15.25
N GLU A 68 -4.51 13.19 14.66
CA GLU A 68 -5.76 13.00 15.40
C GLU A 68 -6.10 11.52 15.69
N LYS A 69 -5.79 10.61 14.76
CA LYS A 69 -6.33 9.24 14.82
C LYS A 69 -5.40 8.23 15.47
N ASN A 70 -4.09 8.50 15.49
CA ASN A 70 -3.05 7.63 16.06
C ASN A 70 -3.15 6.15 15.65
N ASP A 71 -3.73 5.85 14.48
CA ASP A 71 -3.92 4.49 13.98
C ASP A 71 -3.53 4.39 12.50
N VAL A 72 -2.87 3.29 12.15
CA VAL A 72 -2.30 3.10 10.81
C VAL A 72 -3.37 2.91 9.73
N ASN A 73 -4.53 2.34 10.08
CA ASN A 73 -5.58 2.06 9.11
C ASN A 73 -6.21 3.36 8.60
N SER A 74 -6.41 4.33 9.48
CA SER A 74 -6.86 5.68 9.13
C SER A 74 -5.88 6.38 8.20
N VAL A 75 -4.57 6.26 8.47
CA VAL A 75 -3.53 6.84 7.60
C VAL A 75 -3.56 6.20 6.22
N PHE A 76 -3.57 4.86 6.15
CA PHE A 76 -3.61 4.15 4.87
C PHE A 76 -4.91 4.37 4.10
N TYR A 77 -6.03 4.57 4.79
CA TYR A 77 -7.30 4.96 4.19
C TYR A 77 -7.21 6.35 3.53
N GLU A 78 -6.62 7.35 4.19
CA GLU A 78 -6.45 8.67 3.57
C GLU A 78 -5.50 8.60 2.37
N MET A 79 -4.39 7.85 2.46
CA MET A 79 -3.51 7.61 1.31
C MET A 79 -4.25 6.94 0.14
N GLN A 80 -5.13 5.99 0.44
CA GLN A 80 -5.98 5.33 -0.55
C GLN A 80 -7.02 6.28 -1.16
N LYS A 81 -7.55 7.25 -0.41
CA LYS A 81 -8.42 8.31 -0.96
C LYS A 81 -7.67 9.27 -1.88
N LEU A 82 -6.39 9.49 -1.63
CA LEU A 82 -5.49 10.26 -2.50
C LEU A 82 -5.12 9.50 -3.79
N GLY A 83 -5.64 8.29 -4.01
CA GLY A 83 -5.41 7.49 -5.20
C GLY A 83 -4.12 6.66 -5.14
N HIS A 84 -3.47 6.58 -3.98
CA HIS A 84 -2.28 5.74 -3.80
C HIS A 84 -2.71 4.31 -3.46
N ILE A 85 -1.96 3.32 -3.95
CA ILE A 85 -2.05 1.95 -3.43
C ILE A 85 -1.05 1.82 -2.28
N VAL A 86 -1.49 1.31 -1.14
CA VAL A 86 -0.62 1.00 -0.01
C VAL A 86 -0.61 -0.51 0.22
N PHE A 87 0.58 -1.09 0.37
CA PHE A 87 0.76 -2.47 0.81
C PHE A 87 1.47 -2.47 2.16
N ALA A 88 0.83 -3.06 3.17
CA ALA A 88 1.39 -3.28 4.49
C ALA A 88 1.80 -4.75 4.62
N GLU A 89 3.09 -5.01 4.83
CA GLU A 89 3.62 -6.36 5.02
C GLU A 89 3.41 -6.76 6.49
N ASN A 90 2.58 -7.76 6.76
CA ASN A 90 2.15 -8.07 8.13
C ASN A 90 2.45 -9.53 8.51
N THR A 91 3.47 -10.13 7.90
CA THR A 91 3.89 -11.50 8.17
C THR A 91 4.25 -11.67 9.65
N SER A 92 3.44 -12.42 10.37
CA SER A 92 3.70 -12.76 11.78
C SER A 92 4.47 -14.07 11.93
N PHE A 93 4.42 -14.95 10.93
CA PHE A 93 5.13 -16.23 10.90
C PHE A 93 5.94 -16.35 9.61
N PRO A 94 7.27 -16.57 9.64
CA PRO A 94 8.11 -16.57 8.44
C PRO A 94 7.67 -17.54 7.34
N ASN A 95 7.04 -18.65 7.72
CA ASN A 95 6.56 -19.68 6.80
C ASN A 95 5.21 -19.34 6.14
N TYR A 96 4.56 -18.24 6.54
CA TYR A 96 3.29 -17.80 5.98
C TYR A 96 3.33 -16.29 5.74
N LYS A 97 3.78 -15.93 4.54
CA LYS A 97 3.98 -14.55 4.13
C LYS A 97 2.65 -13.86 3.85
N THR A 98 2.36 -12.79 4.58
CA THR A 98 1.10 -12.07 4.50
C THR A 98 1.26 -10.57 4.30
N GLY A 99 0.24 -9.96 3.70
CA GLY A 99 0.10 -8.51 3.68
C GLY A 99 -1.33 -8.03 3.50
N ILE A 100 -1.49 -6.71 3.51
CA ILE A 100 -2.77 -6.03 3.29
C ILE A 100 -2.56 -4.95 2.25
N PHE A 101 -3.37 -4.97 1.20
CA PHE A 101 -3.48 -3.89 0.22
C PHE A 101 -4.65 -2.97 0.55
N TYR A 102 -4.41 -1.67 0.47
CA TYR A 102 -5.43 -0.62 0.46
C TYR A 102 -5.49 -0.09 -0.97
N MET A 103 -6.52 -0.52 -1.71
CA MET A 103 -6.68 -0.20 -3.12
C MET A 103 -7.61 0.99 -3.28
N PRO A 104 -7.22 2.02 -4.04
CA PRO A 104 -8.13 3.09 -4.42
C PRO A 104 -9.20 2.55 -5.37
N LYS A 105 -10.30 3.29 -5.49
CA LYS A 105 -11.43 2.92 -6.35
C LYS A 105 -11.00 2.77 -7.81
N GLU A 106 -10.09 3.63 -8.26
CA GLU A 106 -9.56 3.67 -9.62
C GLU A 106 -8.04 3.73 -9.54
N ILE A 107 -7.37 3.06 -10.48
CA ILE A 107 -5.90 3.08 -10.61
C ILE A 107 -5.50 3.44 -12.03
N THR A 108 -4.41 4.17 -12.16
CA THR A 108 -3.91 4.64 -13.46
C THR A 108 -3.19 3.55 -14.23
N GLU A 109 -2.99 3.75 -15.54
CA GLU A 109 -2.21 2.82 -16.36
C GLU A 109 -0.75 2.67 -15.90
N LYS A 110 -0.15 3.74 -15.37
CA LYS A 110 1.20 3.64 -14.78
C LYS A 110 1.17 2.81 -13.49
N GLN A 111 0.15 2.97 -12.65
CA GLN A 111 -0.03 2.13 -11.47
C GLN A 111 -0.25 0.65 -11.86
N LYS A 112 -1.10 0.35 -12.85
CA LYS A 112 -1.32 -1.03 -13.32
C LYS A 112 -0.03 -1.72 -13.74
N LYS A 113 0.83 -1.03 -14.51
CA LYS A 113 2.14 -1.57 -14.95
C LYS A 113 3.07 -1.88 -13.78
N SER A 114 3.15 -0.96 -12.81
CA SER A 114 3.97 -1.16 -11.62
C SER A 114 3.40 -2.24 -10.70
N LEU A 115 2.08 -2.28 -10.53
CA LEU A 115 1.37 -3.30 -9.76
C LEU A 115 1.55 -4.69 -10.40
N ALA A 116 1.52 -4.82 -11.73
CA ALA A 116 1.79 -6.07 -12.42
C ALA A 116 3.23 -6.57 -12.18
N THR A 117 4.19 -5.65 -12.07
CA THR A 117 5.57 -5.99 -11.73
C THR A 117 5.68 -6.47 -10.27
N LEU A 118 5.03 -5.74 -9.35
CA LEU A 118 4.96 -6.10 -7.93
C LEU A 118 4.25 -7.45 -7.71
N GLN A 119 3.14 -7.70 -8.41
CA GLN A 119 2.37 -8.94 -8.36
C GLN A 119 3.24 -10.15 -8.72
N LYS A 120 4.02 -10.06 -9.81
CA LYS A 120 4.95 -11.13 -10.19
C LYS A 120 5.98 -11.43 -9.10
N GLN A 121 6.42 -10.40 -8.38
CA GLN A 121 7.34 -10.56 -7.27
C GLN A 121 6.67 -11.22 -6.06
N LEU A 122 5.49 -10.73 -5.64
CA LEU A 122 4.69 -11.31 -4.57
C LEU A 122 4.38 -12.79 -4.82
N GLY A 123 4.13 -13.17 -6.08
CA GLY A 123 3.91 -14.57 -6.47
C GLY A 123 5.17 -15.44 -6.39
N LYS A 124 6.36 -14.88 -6.66
CA LYS A 124 7.64 -15.61 -6.47
C LYS A 124 7.98 -15.80 -5.00
N GLU A 125 7.59 -14.86 -4.16
CA GLU A 125 7.79 -14.89 -2.72
C GLU A 125 6.64 -15.57 -1.97
N ASP A 126 5.66 -16.16 -2.67
CA ASP A 126 4.53 -16.92 -2.12
C ASP A 126 3.68 -16.16 -1.07
N TYR A 127 3.39 -14.89 -1.35
CA TYR A 127 2.55 -14.07 -0.49
C TYR A 127 1.06 -14.37 -0.65
N ASN A 128 0.35 -14.39 0.48
CA ASN A 128 -1.10 -14.27 0.57
C ASN A 128 -1.46 -12.90 1.13
N PHE A 129 -2.59 -12.33 0.75
CA PHE A 129 -2.95 -11.00 1.24
C PHE A 129 -4.44 -10.73 1.22
N LEU A 130 -4.82 -9.79 2.08
CA LEU A 130 -6.12 -9.13 2.05
C LEU A 130 -6.04 -7.91 1.14
N VAL A 131 -7.07 -7.69 0.33
CA VAL A 131 -7.22 -6.51 -0.51
C VAL A 131 -8.47 -5.77 -0.07
N PHE A 132 -8.28 -4.61 0.54
CA PHE A 132 -9.35 -3.69 0.89
C PHE A 132 -9.64 -2.75 -0.27
N MET A 133 -10.93 -2.61 -0.59
CA MET A 133 -11.44 -1.80 -1.68
C MET A 133 -12.70 -1.08 -1.23
N ASN A 134 -13.01 0.05 -1.88
CA ASN A 134 -14.23 0.84 -1.62
C ASN A 134 -14.40 1.15 -0.13
N LEU A 135 -13.29 1.47 0.55
CA LEU A 135 -13.33 1.81 1.95
C LEU A 135 -14.06 3.13 2.15
N HIS A 136 -14.83 3.21 3.22
CA HIS A 136 -15.50 4.42 3.69
C HIS A 136 -15.63 4.36 5.21
N ARG A 137 -15.88 5.52 5.83
CA ARG A 137 -16.24 5.58 7.24
C ARG A 137 -17.77 5.59 7.36
N ASP A 138 -18.30 4.75 8.21
CA ASP A 138 -19.71 4.80 8.58
C ASP A 138 -20.01 5.92 9.59
N GLU A 139 -21.26 6.01 10.05
CA GLU A 139 -21.73 7.03 10.98
C GLU A 139 -21.00 6.99 12.34
N ASP A 140 -20.49 5.82 12.74
CA ASP A 140 -19.72 5.61 13.97
C ASP A 140 -18.20 5.84 13.75
N GLY A 141 -17.80 6.18 12.51
CA GLY A 141 -16.42 6.43 12.13
C GLY A 141 -15.58 5.16 11.87
N ILE A 142 -16.22 3.98 11.84
CA ILE A 142 -15.61 2.69 11.60
C ILE A 142 -15.31 2.55 10.11
N LEU A 143 -14.12 2.07 9.80
CA LEU A 143 -13.69 1.82 8.43
C LEU A 143 -14.35 0.53 7.91
N THR A 144 -15.21 0.66 6.90
CA THR A 144 -15.92 -0.46 6.27
C THR A 144 -15.66 -0.46 4.77
N GLY A 145 -15.77 -1.63 4.12
CA GLY A 145 -15.51 -1.76 2.69
C GLY A 145 -15.55 -3.21 2.22
N ASN A 146 -15.21 -3.40 0.95
CA ASN A 146 -15.08 -4.73 0.37
C ASN A 146 -13.70 -5.30 0.66
N GLN A 147 -13.64 -6.60 0.91
CA GLN A 147 -12.39 -7.32 1.06
C GLN A 147 -12.31 -8.54 0.16
N LYS A 148 -11.13 -8.79 -0.38
CA LYS A 148 -10.79 -10.06 -1.04
C LYS A 148 -9.56 -10.65 -0.37
N HIS A 149 -9.45 -11.97 -0.40
CA HIS A 149 -8.31 -12.70 0.15
C HIS A 149 -7.77 -13.68 -0.87
N GLY A 150 -6.45 -13.77 -1.00
CA GLY A 150 -5.83 -14.80 -1.82
C GLY A 150 -4.34 -14.56 -2.05
N SER A 151 -3.77 -15.38 -2.93
CA SER A 151 -2.39 -15.21 -3.41
C SER A 151 -2.28 -14.01 -4.35
N ALA A 152 -1.06 -13.78 -4.86
CA ALA A 152 -0.75 -12.81 -5.93
C ALA A 152 -1.81 -12.72 -7.06
N LYS A 153 -2.48 -13.83 -7.40
CA LYS A 153 -3.51 -13.88 -8.45
C LYS A 153 -4.72 -12.98 -8.19
N VAL A 154 -5.04 -12.65 -6.93
CA VAL A 154 -6.19 -11.76 -6.65
C VAL A 154 -5.97 -10.35 -7.20
N LEU A 155 -4.71 -9.96 -7.47
CA LEU A 155 -4.43 -8.68 -8.13
C LEU A 155 -4.72 -8.67 -9.64
N ASP A 156 -5.00 -9.83 -10.25
CA ASP A 156 -5.29 -9.95 -11.68
C ASP A 156 -6.42 -9.02 -12.13
N GLU A 157 -7.43 -8.81 -11.29
CA GLU A 157 -8.58 -7.94 -11.58
C GLU A 157 -8.23 -6.45 -11.70
N PHE A 158 -7.09 -6.03 -11.15
CA PHE A 158 -6.62 -4.66 -11.24
C PHE A 158 -5.63 -4.47 -12.38
N VAL A 159 -4.85 -5.50 -12.70
CA VAL A 159 -3.75 -5.40 -13.67
C VAL A 159 -4.08 -5.93 -15.05
N LYS A 160 -5.05 -6.83 -15.18
CA LYS A 160 -5.54 -7.28 -16.49
C LYS A 160 -6.53 -6.23 -16.97
N GLU A 161 -6.30 -5.73 -18.18
CA GLU A 161 -7.35 -5.01 -18.89
C GLU A 161 -8.55 -5.96 -19.00
N GLU A 162 -9.75 -5.47 -18.68
CA GLU A 162 -10.96 -6.19 -19.10
C GLU A 162 -10.83 -6.34 -20.62
N GLU A 163 -10.61 -7.57 -21.10
CA GLU A 163 -10.85 -7.89 -22.49
C GLU A 163 -12.31 -7.51 -22.74
N GLN A 164 -12.51 -6.36 -23.38
CA GLN A 164 -13.82 -5.84 -23.73
C GLN A 164 -14.62 -6.96 -24.39
N ARG A 165 -15.69 -7.39 -23.70
CA ARG A 165 -16.77 -8.16 -24.30
C ARG A 165 -17.61 -7.27 -25.20
#